data_AF-A0A4Y2H4G4-F1
#
_entry.id   AF-A0A4Y2H4G4-F1
#
_cell.length_a   1.000
_cell.length_b   1.000
_cell.length_c   1.000
_cell.angle_alpha   90.00
_cell.angle_beta   90.00
_cell.angle_gamma   90.00
#
_symmetry.space_group_name_H-M   'P 1'
#
loop_
_entity.id
_entity.type
_entity.pdbx_description
1 polymer ?
#
loop_
_entity_poly.entity_id
_entity_poly.type
_entity_poly.pdbx_seq_one_letter_code
_entity_poly.pdbx_strand_id
1 'polypeptide(L)'
;MSDNDQLITDDNSYSGSDSESESSLNDSGSYESSFSDCSSDEETESSDDLTQVRNFCELDITNPPSPPPRFPFTANPAVHLNIDLSNGTLQFLDIFFDDNLLEIIVSETNKYADRTIRNSNLRRKSRAKKWEPTTKNEIQVFLALNILQGIVKKPDVEQYWSKRHSTSTPFFTKIMSYRRFHLIHRYLHFSDDTKFDAKTHECPKLQKLWPIIKHLNTRYRETITPERDVTIDESLMLYKGRLHWKQYIPLKRSRFGIKSFILCESKSGYVYQLIIYTGKDTLFDDNYQHLCKSSQVVMTLMQPLLNKGYCLTTDNYYTSPELADILINRRTDIYGTLKLTRKDVP
;
A
#
# COMPACT_ATOMS: atom_id res chain seq x y z
N MET A 1 -42.74 0.20 -51.96
CA MET A 1 -43.47 0.76 -50.81
C MET A 1 -42.58 0.58 -49.61
N SER A 2 -42.06 1.71 -49.20
CA SER A 2 -41.00 1.96 -48.24
C SER A 2 -41.57 1.99 -46.82
N ASP A 3 -40.97 1.23 -45.90
CA ASP A 3 -41.06 1.53 -44.48
C ASP A 3 -39.64 1.57 -43.88
N ASN A 4 -39.33 2.75 -43.35
CA ASN A 4 -38.07 3.19 -42.77
C ASN A 4 -37.91 2.65 -41.35
N ASP A 5 -36.94 1.78 -41.12
CA ASP A 5 -36.39 1.55 -39.78
C ASP A 5 -35.30 2.59 -39.51
N GLN A 6 -35.66 3.65 -38.78
CA GLN A 6 -34.72 4.64 -38.27
C GLN A 6 -33.91 4.05 -37.10
N LEU A 7 -32.66 3.71 -37.39
CA LEU A 7 -31.57 3.57 -36.42
C LEU A 7 -31.40 4.88 -35.67
N ILE A 8 -31.84 4.92 -34.40
CA ILE A 8 -31.49 5.99 -33.47
C ILE A 8 -30.05 5.76 -33.03
N THR A 9 -29.12 6.41 -33.71
CA THR A 9 -27.77 6.67 -33.21
C THR A 9 -27.85 7.80 -32.19
N ASP A 10 -27.73 7.47 -30.90
CA ASP A 10 -27.56 8.49 -29.86
C ASP A 10 -26.11 8.98 -29.88
N ASP A 11 -25.95 10.20 -30.38
CA ASP A 11 -24.73 11.00 -30.38
C ASP A 11 -24.17 11.17 -28.96
N ASN A 12 -22.99 10.60 -28.74
CA ASN A 12 -22.08 10.98 -27.67
C ASN A 12 -21.40 12.30 -28.03
N SER A 13 -22.10 13.42 -27.89
CA SER A 13 -21.48 14.74 -27.90
C SER A 13 -21.11 15.14 -26.46
N TYR A 14 -19.85 14.89 -26.11
CA TYR A 14 -19.20 15.40 -24.92
C TYR A 14 -18.92 16.90 -25.10
N SER A 15 -19.65 17.76 -24.41
CA SER A 15 -19.33 19.19 -24.28
C SER A 15 -19.22 19.54 -22.79
N GLY A 16 -18.10 19.18 -22.19
CA GLY A 16 -17.58 19.79 -20.98
C GLY A 16 -16.36 20.60 -21.40
N SER A 17 -16.47 21.92 -21.30
CA SER A 17 -15.40 22.86 -21.60
C SER A 17 -14.24 22.67 -20.62
N ASP A 18 -13.23 21.92 -21.05
CA ASP A 18 -11.88 22.03 -20.50
C ASP A 18 -11.21 23.20 -21.22
N SER A 19 -10.96 24.27 -20.49
CA SER A 19 -10.04 25.31 -20.95
C SER A 19 -8.62 24.75 -20.85
N GLU A 20 -8.17 24.15 -21.95
CA GLU A 20 -6.77 23.84 -22.19
C GLU A 20 -6.00 25.14 -22.39
N SER A 21 -5.19 25.50 -21.40
CA SER A 21 -4.01 26.32 -21.65
C SER A 21 -2.83 25.37 -21.77
N GLU A 22 -2.44 25.06 -23.02
CA GLU A 22 -1.12 24.53 -23.33
C GLU A 22 -0.07 25.55 -22.88
N SER A 23 0.73 25.21 -21.87
CA SER A 23 2.08 25.73 -21.76
C SER A 23 3.04 24.61 -22.14
N SER A 24 3.66 24.81 -23.30
CA SER A 24 4.68 23.97 -23.90
C SER A 24 5.87 23.76 -22.97
N LEU A 25 6.30 22.50 -22.96
CA LEU A 25 7.49 21.92 -22.33
C LEU A 25 8.76 22.76 -22.53
N ASN A 26 9.53 22.86 -21.46
CA ASN A 26 10.97 22.55 -21.41
C ASN A 26 11.43 22.67 -19.95
N ASP A 27 11.77 21.56 -19.29
CA ASP A 27 13.15 21.38 -18.84
C ASP A 27 13.36 19.95 -18.33
N SER A 28 14.45 19.37 -18.82
CA SER A 28 15.00 18.07 -18.53
C SER A 28 15.51 17.98 -17.09
N GLY A 29 14.71 17.36 -16.21
CA GLY A 29 15.13 16.98 -14.86
C GLY A 29 15.12 15.47 -14.67
N SER A 30 16.30 14.88 -14.48
CA SER A 30 16.45 13.58 -13.82
C SER A 30 15.85 13.68 -12.42
N TYR A 31 14.69 13.06 -12.17
CA TYR A 31 14.06 13.02 -10.84
C TYR A 31 14.37 11.70 -10.13
N GLU A 32 15.64 11.38 -9.96
CA GLU A 32 16.14 10.79 -8.71
C GLU A 32 16.57 11.97 -7.82
N SER A 33 15.62 12.56 -7.07
CA SER A 33 15.90 13.58 -6.04
C SER A 33 14.58 13.86 -5.30
N SER A 34 14.33 13.24 -4.14
CA SER A 34 14.71 13.85 -2.86
C SER A 34 14.46 12.87 -1.70
N PHE A 35 14.97 11.65 -1.82
CA PHE A 35 15.30 10.84 -0.66
C PHE A 35 16.82 10.85 -0.61
N SER A 36 17.39 11.57 0.36
CA SER A 36 18.83 11.65 0.52
C SER A 36 19.37 10.23 0.68
N ASP A 37 20.04 9.74 -0.35
CA ASP A 37 20.86 8.55 -0.30
C ASP A 37 22.00 8.83 0.68
N CYS A 38 22.44 7.81 1.42
CA CYS A 38 23.63 7.86 2.27
C CYS A 38 24.92 7.99 1.44
N SER A 39 25.03 9.05 0.67
CA SER A 39 26.23 9.47 -0.05
C SER A 39 26.73 10.72 0.66
N SER A 40 27.71 10.50 1.52
CA SER A 40 28.65 11.43 2.19
C SER A 40 28.26 12.91 2.38
N ASP A 41 28.46 13.36 3.63
CA ASP A 41 28.64 14.75 4.09
C ASP A 41 27.48 15.44 4.82
N GLU A 42 26.81 14.73 5.74
CA GLU A 42 26.30 15.39 6.95
C GLU A 42 26.88 14.68 8.19
N GLU A 43 27.72 15.41 8.93
CA GLU A 43 28.23 14.99 10.23
C GLU A 43 27.07 15.02 11.24
N THR A 44 26.46 13.87 11.49
CA THR A 44 25.56 13.69 12.63
C THR A 44 26.39 13.31 13.85
N GLU A 45 26.49 14.22 14.82
CA GLU A 45 27.00 13.92 16.16
C GLU A 45 26.03 12.97 16.88
N SER A 46 26.19 11.66 16.69
CA SER A 46 25.62 10.65 17.57
C SER A 46 26.57 10.41 18.74
N SER A 47 26.06 10.48 19.97
CA SER A 47 26.85 10.41 21.21
C SER A 47 27.38 9.01 21.57
N ASP A 48 27.43 8.07 20.63
CA ASP A 48 28.10 6.78 20.82
C ASP A 48 29.16 6.66 19.72
N ASP A 49 30.44 6.67 20.11
CA ASP A 49 31.58 6.52 19.22
C ASP A 49 31.63 5.07 18.67
N LEU A 50 30.85 4.81 17.63
CA LEU A 50 30.78 3.51 16.94
C LEU A 50 32.02 3.24 16.07
N THR A 51 32.91 4.21 15.89
CA THR A 51 34.11 4.04 15.05
C THR A 51 35.11 3.05 15.64
N GLN A 52 35.10 2.86 16.95
CA GLN A 52 35.99 1.91 17.65
C GLN A 52 35.53 0.45 17.59
N VAL A 53 34.37 0.15 17.00
CA VAL A 53 33.77 -1.21 16.99
C VAL A 53 34.07 -1.97 15.70
N ARG A 54 34.43 -1.28 14.61
CA ARG A 54 34.55 -1.89 13.27
C ARG A 54 35.98 -2.35 12.97
N ASN A 55 36.28 -3.59 13.35
CA ASN A 55 37.49 -4.28 12.88
C ASN A 55 37.23 -4.95 11.54
N PHE A 56 37.72 -4.33 10.45
CA PHE A 56 37.71 -4.97 9.14
C PHE A 56 38.79 -6.06 9.10
N CYS A 57 38.39 -7.26 8.68
CA CYS A 57 39.29 -8.39 8.48
C CYS A 57 39.13 -8.94 7.07
N GLU A 58 40.25 -9.33 6.47
CA GLU A 58 40.23 -10.00 5.18
C GLU A 58 39.65 -11.42 5.37
N LEU A 59 38.67 -11.74 4.53
CA LEU A 59 37.93 -12.99 4.60
C LEU A 59 38.48 -13.94 3.54
N ASP A 60 39.13 -15.03 3.97
CA ASP A 60 39.52 -16.11 3.05
C ASP A 60 38.27 -16.87 2.60
N ILE A 61 37.82 -16.61 1.38
CA ILE A 61 36.63 -17.22 0.79
C ILE A 61 36.83 -18.73 0.58
N THR A 62 38.07 -19.21 0.47
CA THR A 62 38.38 -20.63 0.31
C THR A 62 38.28 -21.41 1.62
N ASN A 63 38.43 -20.71 2.75
CA ASN A 63 38.27 -21.27 4.09
C ASN A 63 37.61 -20.24 5.02
N PRO A 64 36.30 -19.97 4.84
CA PRO A 64 35.63 -18.94 5.60
C PRO A 64 35.56 -19.29 7.09
N PRO A 65 35.74 -18.31 8.00
CA PRO A 65 35.53 -18.52 9.42
C PRO A 65 34.08 -18.97 9.68
N SER A 66 33.89 -19.73 10.75
CA SER A 66 32.55 -20.12 11.20
C SER A 66 31.68 -18.86 11.37
N PRO A 67 30.43 -18.87 10.87
CA PRO A 67 29.55 -17.73 11.03
C PRO A 67 29.31 -17.44 12.51
N PRO A 68 29.16 -16.16 12.90
CA PRO A 68 28.84 -15.83 14.27
C PRO A 68 27.54 -16.52 14.70
N PRO A 69 27.42 -16.94 15.97
CA PRO A 69 26.19 -17.53 16.45
C PRO A 69 25.06 -16.52 16.36
N ARG A 70 23.91 -16.96 15.84
CA ARG A 70 22.70 -16.15 15.80
C ARG A 70 22.22 -15.81 17.20
N PHE A 71 21.52 -14.68 17.33
CA PHE A 71 20.86 -14.34 18.59
C PHE A 71 19.80 -15.39 18.95
N PRO A 72 19.63 -15.72 20.25
CA PRO A 72 18.55 -16.59 20.69
C PRO A 72 17.19 -16.02 20.28
N PHE A 73 16.42 -16.82 19.55
CA PHE A 73 15.08 -16.45 19.14
C PHE A 73 14.09 -16.69 20.28
N THR A 74 13.43 -15.61 20.73
CA THR A 74 12.57 -15.63 21.92
C THR A 74 11.09 -15.40 21.62
N ALA A 75 10.74 -15.10 20.36
CA ALA A 75 9.35 -15.06 19.96
C ALA A 75 8.77 -16.48 19.87
N ASN A 76 7.44 -16.57 19.95
CA ASN A 76 6.70 -17.81 19.76
C ASN A 76 5.91 -17.70 18.44
N PRO A 77 6.43 -18.22 17.31
CA PRO A 77 5.73 -18.20 16.04
C PRO A 77 4.40 -18.91 16.16
N ALA A 78 3.33 -18.21 15.80
CA ALA A 78 1.98 -18.72 15.96
C ALA A 78 1.03 -17.94 15.07
N VAL A 79 0.00 -18.65 14.60
CA VAL A 79 -1.21 -18.05 14.07
C VAL A 79 -2.17 -17.88 15.23
N HIS A 80 -2.51 -16.64 15.58
CA HIS A 80 -3.34 -16.29 16.74
C HIS A 80 -4.83 -16.34 16.43
N LEU A 81 -5.23 -17.24 15.53
CA LEU A 81 -6.59 -17.38 15.04
C LEU A 81 -7.06 -18.81 15.21
N ASN A 82 -8.30 -18.95 15.68
CA ASN A 82 -8.99 -20.23 15.70
C ASN A 82 -9.87 -20.32 14.45
N ILE A 83 -9.32 -20.84 13.37
CA ILE A 83 -10.02 -20.94 12.08
C ILE A 83 -10.60 -22.35 11.95
N ASP A 84 -11.93 -22.42 11.93
CA ASP A 84 -12.63 -23.65 11.57
C ASP A 84 -12.67 -23.78 10.05
N LEU A 85 -11.81 -24.64 9.49
CA LEU A 85 -11.73 -24.87 8.06
C LEU A 85 -13.04 -25.41 7.46
N SER A 86 -13.94 -25.96 8.27
CA SER A 86 -15.25 -26.43 7.81
C SER A 86 -16.23 -25.30 7.50
N ASN A 87 -16.02 -24.10 8.06
CA ASN A 87 -16.86 -22.91 7.83
C ASN A 87 -16.47 -22.12 6.56
N GLY A 88 -15.58 -22.68 5.73
CA GLY A 88 -15.24 -22.16 4.40
C GLY A 88 -14.20 -21.04 4.40
N THR A 89 -13.77 -20.66 3.20
CA THR A 89 -12.63 -19.75 3.00
C THR A 89 -12.93 -18.27 3.24
N LEU A 90 -14.20 -17.89 3.39
CA LEU A 90 -14.59 -16.49 3.63
C LEU A 90 -14.01 -15.95 4.94
N GLN A 91 -13.88 -16.81 5.96
CA GLN A 91 -13.29 -16.45 7.26
C GLN A 91 -11.89 -15.85 7.14
N PHE A 92 -11.10 -16.25 6.12
CA PHE A 92 -9.79 -15.67 5.87
C PHE A 92 -9.86 -14.19 5.51
N LEU A 93 -10.90 -13.78 4.76
CA LEU A 93 -11.13 -12.38 4.41
C LEU A 93 -11.68 -11.60 5.61
N ASP A 94 -12.60 -12.21 6.36
CA ASP A 94 -13.27 -11.58 7.51
C ASP A 94 -12.30 -11.26 8.66
N ILE A 95 -11.13 -11.91 8.70
CA ILE A 95 -10.04 -11.52 9.62
C ILE A 95 -9.56 -10.10 9.33
N PHE A 96 -9.42 -9.71 8.07
CA PHE A 96 -8.86 -8.41 7.67
C PHE A 96 -9.93 -7.38 7.31
N PHE A 97 -11.11 -7.85 6.91
CA PHE A 97 -12.31 -7.06 6.63
C PHE A 97 -13.38 -7.42 7.65
N ASP A 98 -13.08 -7.13 8.91
CA ASP A 98 -14.00 -7.41 10.01
C ASP A 98 -15.23 -6.48 9.98
N ASP A 99 -16.19 -6.78 10.84
CA ASP A 99 -17.44 -6.02 10.91
C ASP A 99 -17.21 -4.53 11.21
N ASN A 100 -16.21 -4.20 12.03
CA ASN A 100 -15.87 -2.82 12.36
C ASN A 100 -15.35 -2.06 11.12
N LEU A 101 -14.41 -2.64 10.37
CA LEU A 101 -13.91 -2.04 9.14
C LEU A 101 -15.03 -1.84 8.12
N LEU A 102 -15.88 -2.85 7.95
CA LEU A 102 -17.01 -2.78 7.02
C LEU A 102 -18.03 -1.72 7.44
N GLU A 103 -18.32 -1.58 8.73
CA GLU A 103 -19.19 -0.52 9.24
C GLU A 103 -18.62 0.88 8.99
N ILE A 104 -17.30 1.07 9.15
CA ILE A 104 -16.62 2.32 8.79
C ILE A 104 -16.83 2.61 7.30
N ILE A 105 -16.55 1.63 6.42
CA ILE A 105 -16.70 1.79 4.96
C ILE A 105 -18.14 2.17 4.62
N VAL A 106 -19.13 1.49 5.20
CA VAL A 106 -20.56 1.74 4.96
C VAL A 106 -20.97 3.14 5.43
N SER A 107 -20.62 3.49 6.67
CA SER A 107 -20.93 4.80 7.27
C SER A 107 -20.36 5.93 6.42
N GLU A 108 -19.06 5.88 6.10
CA GLU A 108 -18.39 6.96 5.41
C GLU A 108 -18.82 7.06 3.93
N THR A 109 -19.06 5.93 3.27
CA THR A 109 -19.63 5.89 1.90
C THR A 109 -21.01 6.55 1.85
N ASN A 110 -21.90 6.21 2.79
CA ASN A 110 -23.24 6.79 2.84
C ASN A 110 -23.22 8.29 3.13
N LYS A 111 -22.45 8.73 4.13
CA LYS A 111 -22.28 10.16 4.45
C LYS A 111 -21.72 10.93 3.26
N TYR A 112 -20.70 10.39 2.59
CA TYR A 112 -20.07 11.02 1.44
C TYR A 112 -21.05 11.15 0.26
N ALA A 113 -21.82 10.11 -0.03
CA ALA A 113 -22.83 10.13 -1.07
C ALA A 113 -23.90 11.19 -0.79
N ASP A 114 -24.48 11.21 0.41
CA ASP A 114 -25.53 12.16 0.79
C ASP A 114 -25.06 13.61 0.71
N ARG A 115 -23.84 13.88 1.15
CA ARG A 115 -23.25 15.22 1.09
C ARG A 115 -22.99 15.64 -0.35
N THR A 116 -22.35 14.76 -1.14
CA THR A 116 -22.04 15.03 -2.55
C THR A 116 -23.31 15.27 -3.36
N ILE A 117 -24.36 14.48 -3.13
CA ILE A 117 -25.65 14.63 -3.82
C ILE A 117 -26.32 15.94 -3.43
N ARG A 118 -26.43 16.26 -2.14
CA ARG A 118 -27.05 17.49 -1.65
C ARG A 118 -26.36 18.75 -2.15
N ASN A 119 -25.03 18.73 -2.25
CA ASN A 119 -24.24 19.88 -2.68
C ASN A 119 -24.14 20.02 -4.21
N SER A 120 -24.81 19.17 -4.98
CA SER A 120 -24.67 19.13 -6.44
C SER A 120 -25.96 19.50 -7.18
N ASN A 121 -25.82 20.35 -8.21
CA ASN A 121 -26.91 20.66 -9.14
C ASN A 121 -27.12 19.52 -10.13
N LEU A 122 -27.80 18.45 -9.67
CA LEU A 122 -27.99 17.24 -10.46
C LEU A 122 -28.97 17.44 -11.63
N ARG A 123 -28.48 17.20 -12.85
CA ARG A 123 -29.32 17.08 -14.06
C ARG A 123 -30.52 16.15 -13.81
N ARG A 124 -31.65 16.41 -14.46
CA ARG A 124 -32.92 15.66 -14.29
C ARG A 124 -32.73 14.14 -14.37
N LYS A 125 -31.96 13.65 -15.35
CA LYS A 125 -31.68 12.23 -15.60
C LYS A 125 -30.39 11.71 -14.91
N SER A 126 -29.82 12.45 -13.96
CA SER A 126 -28.58 12.06 -13.30
C SER A 126 -28.68 10.70 -12.63
N ARG A 127 -27.66 9.85 -12.83
CA ARG A 127 -27.60 8.52 -12.19
C ARG A 127 -27.55 8.60 -10.66
N ALA A 128 -26.92 9.66 -10.14
CA ALA A 128 -26.77 9.96 -8.72
C ALA A 128 -28.11 10.05 -7.95
N LYS A 129 -29.20 10.45 -8.63
CA LYS A 129 -30.54 10.52 -8.02
C LYS A 129 -31.14 9.16 -7.65
N LYS A 130 -30.53 8.06 -8.09
CA LYS A 130 -30.91 6.69 -7.69
C LYS A 130 -29.94 6.09 -6.67
N TRP A 131 -29.21 6.95 -5.96
CA TRP A 131 -28.46 6.50 -4.80
C TRP A 131 -29.43 6.08 -3.70
N GLU A 132 -29.14 4.94 -3.10
CA GLU A 132 -29.76 4.45 -1.88
C GLU A 132 -28.61 4.07 -0.93
N PRO A 133 -28.74 4.31 0.39
CA PRO A 133 -27.70 3.95 1.34
C PRO A 133 -27.26 2.49 1.16
N THR A 134 -25.95 2.27 1.09
CA THR A 134 -25.37 0.92 1.01
C THR A 134 -25.38 0.27 2.38
N THR A 135 -25.37 -1.06 2.37
CA THR A 135 -25.28 -1.91 3.57
C THR A 135 -23.95 -2.66 3.62
N LYS A 136 -23.64 -3.27 4.77
CA LYS A 136 -22.48 -4.17 4.92
C LYS A 136 -22.48 -5.28 3.87
N ASN A 137 -23.62 -5.95 3.69
CA ASN A 137 -23.78 -7.02 2.71
C ASN A 137 -23.52 -6.54 1.27
N GLU A 138 -24.00 -5.35 0.91
CA GLU A 138 -23.74 -4.79 -0.42
C GLU A 138 -22.26 -4.42 -0.63
N ILE A 139 -21.57 -3.92 0.40
CA ILE A 139 -20.12 -3.66 0.34
C ILE A 139 -19.36 -4.98 0.20
N GLN A 140 -19.71 -6.03 0.95
CA GLN A 140 -19.09 -7.35 0.79
C GLN A 140 -19.30 -7.92 -0.62
N VAL A 141 -20.51 -7.82 -1.17
CA VAL A 141 -20.80 -8.21 -2.56
C VAL A 141 -19.98 -7.37 -3.55
N PHE A 142 -19.89 -6.06 -3.33
CA PHE A 142 -19.07 -5.17 -4.15
C PHE A 142 -17.58 -5.59 -4.13
N LEU A 143 -17.02 -5.89 -2.96
CA LEU A 143 -15.65 -6.38 -2.82
C LEU A 143 -15.47 -7.74 -3.53
N ALA A 144 -16.40 -8.67 -3.36
CA ALA A 144 -16.38 -9.97 -4.04
C ALA A 144 -16.37 -9.83 -5.57
N LEU A 145 -17.16 -8.90 -6.12
CA LEU A 145 -17.13 -8.61 -7.56
C LEU A 145 -15.80 -8.00 -8.01
N ASN A 146 -15.13 -7.18 -7.19
CA ASN A 146 -13.79 -6.65 -7.51
C ASN A 146 -12.71 -7.74 -7.47
N ILE A 147 -12.77 -8.66 -6.50
CA ILE A 147 -11.88 -9.82 -6.43
C ILE A 147 -12.08 -10.70 -7.68
N LEU A 148 -13.33 -10.95 -8.07
CA LEU A 148 -13.64 -11.77 -9.25
C LEU A 148 -13.13 -11.14 -10.55
N GLN A 149 -13.08 -9.81 -10.68
CA GLN A 149 -12.48 -9.13 -11.84
C GLN A 149 -10.96 -9.35 -11.94
N GLY A 150 -10.30 -9.70 -10.83
CA GLY A 150 -8.90 -10.13 -10.84
C GLY A 150 -8.70 -11.49 -11.51
N ILE A 151 -9.71 -12.36 -11.44
CA ILE A 151 -9.71 -13.71 -12.01
C ILE A 151 -10.24 -13.69 -13.45
N VAL A 152 -11.44 -13.14 -13.63
CA VAL A 152 -12.07 -12.96 -14.94
C VAL A 152 -11.71 -11.56 -15.41
N LYS A 153 -10.74 -11.44 -16.31
CA LYS A 153 -10.31 -10.12 -16.81
C LYS A 153 -11.05 -9.74 -18.08
N LYS A 154 -11.67 -8.55 -18.09
CA LYS A 154 -12.24 -7.91 -19.28
C LYS A 154 -11.56 -6.56 -19.54
N PRO A 155 -11.55 -6.10 -20.81
CA PRO A 155 -10.98 -4.80 -21.18
C PRO A 155 -11.55 -3.62 -20.38
N ASP A 156 -12.88 -3.57 -20.22
CA ASP A 156 -13.57 -2.46 -19.55
C ASP A 156 -14.55 -2.99 -18.49
N VAL A 157 -14.77 -2.17 -17.46
CA VAL A 157 -15.66 -2.51 -16.33
C VAL A 157 -17.11 -2.75 -16.80
N GLU A 158 -17.57 -2.06 -17.83
CA GLU A 158 -18.94 -2.23 -18.35
C GLU A 158 -19.16 -3.59 -19.00
N GLN A 159 -18.11 -4.18 -19.55
CA GLN A 159 -18.21 -5.45 -20.26
C GLN A 159 -18.54 -6.62 -19.32
N TYR A 160 -18.30 -6.48 -18.01
CA TYR A 160 -18.74 -7.47 -17.02
C TYR A 160 -20.27 -7.60 -16.96
N TRP A 161 -20.99 -6.55 -17.37
CA TRP A 161 -22.45 -6.53 -17.46
C TRP A 161 -22.97 -6.63 -18.90
N SER A 162 -22.12 -7.04 -19.85
CA SER A 162 -22.52 -7.27 -21.23
C SER A 162 -23.57 -8.39 -21.35
N LYS A 163 -24.64 -8.12 -22.11
CA LYS A 163 -25.66 -9.10 -22.48
C LYS A 163 -25.36 -9.81 -23.80
N ARG A 164 -24.29 -9.44 -24.50
CA ARG A 164 -23.91 -10.08 -25.78
C ARG A 164 -23.43 -11.50 -25.52
N HIS A 165 -23.99 -12.48 -26.22
CA HIS A 165 -23.69 -13.91 -26.02
C HIS A 165 -22.18 -14.22 -25.96
N SER A 166 -21.40 -13.66 -26.89
CA SER A 166 -19.95 -13.91 -27.00
C SER A 166 -19.11 -13.34 -25.86
N THR A 167 -19.62 -12.36 -25.11
CA THR A 167 -18.86 -11.66 -24.04
C THR A 167 -19.57 -11.68 -22.70
N SER A 168 -20.70 -12.38 -22.59
CA SER A 168 -21.54 -12.34 -21.39
C SER A 168 -20.84 -13.01 -20.22
N THR A 169 -20.95 -12.39 -19.05
CA THR A 169 -20.58 -12.96 -17.76
C THR A 169 -21.77 -12.91 -16.83
N PRO A 170 -22.71 -13.89 -16.94
CA PRO A 170 -24.02 -13.80 -16.31
C PRO A 170 -23.98 -13.59 -14.80
N PHE A 171 -22.96 -14.13 -14.12
CA PHE A 171 -22.77 -14.01 -12.67
C PHE A 171 -22.81 -12.56 -12.17
N PHE A 172 -22.09 -11.65 -12.83
CA PHE A 172 -22.07 -10.22 -12.46
C PHE A 172 -23.46 -9.59 -12.53
N THR A 173 -24.18 -9.82 -13.64
CA THR A 173 -25.53 -9.26 -13.85
C THR A 173 -26.58 -9.82 -12.91
N LYS A 174 -26.41 -11.06 -12.43
CA LYS A 174 -27.32 -11.72 -11.49
C LYS A 174 -27.16 -11.20 -10.06
N ILE A 175 -25.95 -10.80 -9.68
CA ILE A 175 -25.61 -10.45 -8.30
C ILE A 175 -25.86 -8.98 -7.98
N MET A 176 -25.41 -8.09 -8.86
CA MET A 176 -25.56 -6.65 -8.66
C MET A 176 -25.72 -5.99 -10.02
N SER A 177 -26.61 -5.01 -10.17
CA SER A 177 -26.70 -4.29 -11.45
C SER A 177 -25.46 -3.42 -11.68
N TYR A 178 -25.04 -3.22 -12.94
CA TYR A 178 -23.95 -2.29 -13.30
C TYR A 178 -24.17 -0.92 -12.69
N ARG A 179 -25.41 -0.44 -12.70
CA ARG A 179 -25.79 0.85 -12.14
C ARG A 179 -25.49 0.93 -10.64
N ARG A 180 -25.85 -0.10 -9.87
CA ARG A 180 -25.60 -0.13 -8.43
C ARG A 180 -24.10 -0.24 -8.14
N PHE A 181 -23.40 -1.14 -8.84
CA PHE A 181 -21.94 -1.28 -8.73
C PHE A 181 -21.22 0.05 -9.01
N HIS A 182 -21.57 0.73 -10.10
CA HIS A 182 -21.00 2.01 -10.47
C HIS A 182 -21.31 3.12 -9.44
N LEU A 183 -22.51 3.13 -8.86
CA LEU A 183 -22.87 4.10 -7.82
C LEU A 183 -22.07 3.86 -6.53
N ILE A 184 -21.94 2.60 -6.08
CA ILE A 184 -21.10 2.26 -4.92
C ILE A 184 -19.65 2.66 -5.21
N HIS A 185 -19.10 2.26 -6.36
CA HIS A 185 -17.74 2.61 -6.76
C HIS A 185 -17.51 4.15 -6.79
N ARG A 186 -18.50 4.92 -7.25
CA ARG A 186 -18.40 6.38 -7.33
C ARG A 186 -18.35 7.06 -5.97
N TYR A 187 -19.06 6.53 -4.97
CA TYR A 187 -19.21 7.15 -3.66
C TYR A 187 -18.41 6.45 -2.55
N LEU A 188 -17.70 5.36 -2.87
CA LEU A 188 -16.88 4.62 -1.94
C LEU A 188 -15.92 5.56 -1.21
N HIS A 189 -16.01 5.55 0.12
CA HIS A 189 -15.30 6.49 0.97
C HIS A 189 -14.96 5.84 2.32
N PHE A 190 -13.88 6.27 2.95
CA PHE A 190 -13.32 5.58 4.12
C PHE A 190 -13.03 6.49 5.33
N SER A 191 -13.23 7.80 5.20
CA SER A 191 -12.89 8.77 6.24
C SER A 191 -13.90 9.91 6.31
N ASP A 192 -14.12 10.47 7.49
CA ASP A 192 -15.02 11.63 7.62
C ASP A 192 -14.30 12.93 7.22
N ASP A 193 -14.53 13.41 5.99
CA ASP A 193 -13.87 14.64 5.51
C ASP A 193 -14.26 15.89 6.32
N THR A 194 -15.33 15.85 7.12
CA THR A 194 -15.76 17.02 7.93
C THR A 194 -14.90 17.21 9.18
N LYS A 195 -14.20 16.15 9.60
CA LYS A 195 -13.35 16.15 10.79
C LYS A 195 -11.87 16.27 10.46
N PHE A 196 -11.54 16.46 9.18
CA PHE A 196 -10.15 16.55 8.77
C PHE A 196 -9.54 17.89 9.16
N ASP A 197 -8.46 17.81 9.95
CA ASP A 197 -7.55 18.91 10.19
C ASP A 197 -6.12 18.46 9.89
N ALA A 198 -5.51 19.09 8.89
CA ALA A 198 -4.16 18.75 8.44
C ALA A 198 -3.08 18.98 9.51
N LYS A 199 -3.33 19.85 10.51
CA LYS A 199 -2.36 20.16 11.57
C LYS A 199 -2.30 19.08 12.65
N THR A 200 -3.42 18.39 12.88
CA THR A 200 -3.55 17.40 13.95
C THR A 200 -3.55 15.96 13.44
N HIS A 201 -3.73 15.77 12.13
CA HIS A 201 -3.80 14.44 11.53
C HIS A 201 -2.41 13.78 11.42
N GLU A 202 -2.29 12.53 11.87
CA GLU A 202 -1.05 11.72 11.88
C GLU A 202 -0.36 11.65 10.50
N CYS A 203 -1.11 11.35 9.43
CA CYS A 203 -0.59 11.36 8.06
C CYS A 203 -1.55 12.07 7.07
N PRO A 204 -1.47 13.41 6.92
CA PRO A 204 -2.46 14.18 6.16
C PRO A 204 -2.58 13.78 4.68
N LYS A 205 -1.49 13.34 4.04
CA LYS A 205 -1.50 12.88 2.65
C LYS A 205 -2.29 11.59 2.44
N LEU A 206 -2.48 10.79 3.50
CA LEU A 206 -3.22 9.53 3.48
C LEU A 206 -4.57 9.63 4.19
N GLN A 207 -5.07 10.82 4.54
CA GLN A 207 -6.31 10.99 5.32
C GLN A 207 -7.48 10.10 4.86
N LYS A 208 -7.65 9.96 3.52
CA LYS A 208 -8.75 9.19 2.90
C LYS A 208 -8.60 7.68 3.02
N LEU A 209 -7.41 7.19 3.36
CA LEU A 209 -7.09 5.77 3.48
C LEU A 209 -6.58 5.43 4.88
N TRP A 210 -6.32 6.43 5.72
CA TRP A 210 -5.67 6.26 7.01
C TRP A 210 -6.41 5.28 7.93
N PRO A 211 -7.76 5.33 8.05
CA PRO A 211 -8.49 4.35 8.86
C PRO A 211 -8.26 2.91 8.39
N ILE A 212 -8.23 2.69 7.07
CA ILE A 212 -8.04 1.36 6.47
C ILE A 212 -6.60 0.87 6.70
N ILE A 213 -5.61 1.72 6.46
CA ILE A 213 -4.19 1.35 6.63
C ILE A 213 -3.89 1.02 8.10
N LYS A 214 -4.38 1.83 9.03
CA LYS A 214 -4.21 1.61 10.47
C LYS A 214 -4.87 0.32 10.91
N HIS A 215 -6.10 0.07 10.46
CA HIS A 215 -6.81 -1.17 10.73
C HIS A 215 -6.03 -2.39 10.22
N LEU A 216 -5.64 -2.40 8.94
CA LEU A 216 -4.94 -3.53 8.34
C LEU A 216 -3.59 -3.79 9.01
N ASN A 217 -2.78 -2.76 9.28
CA ASN A 217 -1.51 -2.92 10.01
C ASN A 217 -1.71 -3.47 11.44
N THR A 218 -2.82 -3.16 12.10
CA THR A 218 -3.16 -3.78 13.39
C THR A 218 -3.51 -5.24 13.21
N ARG A 219 -4.43 -5.57 12.28
CA ARG A 219 -4.84 -6.96 12.01
C ARG A 219 -3.68 -7.83 11.56
N TYR A 220 -2.77 -7.30 10.73
CA TYR A 220 -1.59 -8.05 10.29
C TYR A 220 -0.71 -8.50 11.46
N ARG A 221 -0.46 -7.61 12.41
CA ARG A 221 0.40 -7.89 13.58
C ARG A 221 -0.27 -8.77 14.62
N GLU A 222 -1.59 -8.64 14.79
CA GLU A 222 -2.36 -9.46 15.74
C GLU A 222 -2.57 -10.89 15.24
N THR A 223 -2.67 -11.08 13.92
CA THR A 223 -3.03 -12.37 13.32
C THR A 223 -1.92 -13.40 13.39
N ILE A 224 -0.66 -13.01 13.14
CA ILE A 224 0.48 -13.92 13.11
C ILE A 224 1.67 -13.30 13.84
N THR A 225 2.30 -14.09 14.71
CA THR A 225 3.69 -13.87 15.10
C THR A 225 4.58 -14.58 14.09
N PRO A 226 5.41 -13.84 13.33
CA PRO A 226 6.19 -14.44 12.25
C PRO A 226 7.28 -15.37 12.79
N GLU A 227 7.70 -16.30 11.94
CA GLU A 227 8.94 -17.06 12.09
C GLU A 227 10.16 -16.14 12.14
N ARG A 228 11.31 -16.68 12.58
CA ARG A 228 12.54 -15.92 12.84
C ARG A 228 13.03 -15.07 11.67
N ASP A 229 12.91 -15.57 10.44
CA ASP A 229 13.48 -14.94 9.26
C ASP A 229 12.41 -14.05 8.58
N VAL A 230 12.71 -12.75 8.44
CA VAL A 230 11.83 -11.72 7.87
C VAL A 230 12.55 -10.90 6.81
N THR A 231 11.80 -10.22 5.94
CA THR A 231 12.35 -9.41 4.85
C THR A 231 11.64 -8.08 4.68
N ILE A 232 12.39 -7.04 4.32
CA ILE A 232 11.86 -5.73 3.94
C ILE A 232 12.21 -5.46 2.48
N ASP A 233 11.20 -5.13 1.70
CA ASP A 233 11.34 -4.70 0.31
C ASP A 233 10.17 -3.76 -0.08
N GLU A 234 10.13 -3.37 -1.34
CA GLU A 234 9.30 -2.31 -1.87
C GLU A 234 8.34 -2.83 -2.93
N SER A 235 7.08 -2.45 -2.80
CA SER A 235 6.07 -2.67 -3.82
C SER A 235 5.70 -1.36 -4.49
N LEU A 236 5.46 -1.40 -5.80
CA LEU A 236 5.00 -0.26 -6.59
C LEU A 236 3.66 -0.59 -7.25
N MET A 237 2.59 -0.11 -6.64
CA MET A 237 1.23 -0.27 -7.16
C MET A 237 1.00 0.72 -8.31
N LEU A 238 0.76 0.20 -9.52
CA LEU A 238 0.55 1.01 -10.73
C LEU A 238 -0.54 2.07 -10.49
N TYR A 239 -0.21 3.34 -10.71
CA TYR A 239 -1.17 4.42 -10.61
C TYR A 239 -0.81 5.55 -11.59
N LYS A 240 -1.73 5.84 -12.51
CA LYS A 240 -1.54 6.86 -13.56
C LYS A 240 -2.30 8.17 -13.31
N GLY A 241 -3.10 8.25 -12.25
CA GLY A 241 -3.89 9.44 -11.93
C GLY A 241 -3.06 10.62 -11.45
N ARG A 242 -3.76 11.72 -11.12
CA ARG A 242 -3.19 12.92 -10.51
C ARG A 242 -2.99 12.67 -9.01
N LEU A 243 -1.75 12.42 -8.61
CA LEU A 243 -1.34 12.25 -7.23
C LEU A 243 0.07 12.80 -7.08
N HIS A 244 0.26 13.74 -6.17
CA HIS A 244 1.52 14.49 -6.07
C HIS A 244 2.69 13.67 -5.53
N TRP A 245 2.42 12.63 -4.73
CA TRP A 245 3.45 11.76 -4.16
C TRP A 245 3.60 10.41 -4.89
N LYS A 246 2.99 10.25 -6.07
CA LYS A 246 3.27 9.07 -6.90
C LYS A 246 4.75 9.04 -7.30
N GLN A 247 5.32 7.86 -7.33
CA GLN A 247 6.72 7.63 -7.65
C GLN A 247 6.89 7.27 -9.12
N TYR A 248 8.00 7.71 -9.70
CA TYR A 248 8.50 7.24 -10.98
C TYR A 248 9.74 6.38 -10.74
N ILE A 249 9.68 5.09 -11.07
CA ILE A 249 10.81 4.15 -10.93
C ILE A 249 11.09 3.55 -12.32
N PRO A 250 12.08 4.05 -13.07
CA PRO A 250 12.32 3.68 -14.48
C PRO A 250 12.47 2.18 -14.71
N LEU A 251 13.13 1.50 -13.77
CA LEU A 251 13.49 0.09 -13.85
C LEU A 251 12.33 -0.87 -13.51
N LYS A 252 11.24 -0.38 -12.92
CA LYS A 252 10.06 -1.22 -12.61
C LYS A 252 9.12 -1.27 -13.82
N ARG A 253 8.48 -2.43 -14.03
CA ARG A 253 7.48 -2.63 -15.11
C ARG A 253 6.37 -1.57 -15.08
N SER A 254 5.86 -1.30 -13.88
CA SER A 254 4.94 -0.19 -13.61
C SER A 254 5.77 1.05 -13.29
N ARG A 255 6.20 1.81 -14.29
CA ARG A 255 7.10 2.94 -14.04
C ARG A 255 6.51 4.02 -13.13
N PHE A 256 5.18 4.20 -13.11
CA PHE A 256 4.50 5.17 -12.25
C PHE A 256 3.59 4.47 -11.25
N GLY A 257 3.68 4.82 -9.97
CA GLY A 257 2.83 4.17 -8.98
C GLY A 257 2.91 4.72 -7.57
N ILE A 258 2.13 4.11 -6.69
CA ILE A 258 2.20 4.31 -5.24
C ILE A 258 3.22 3.32 -4.69
N LYS A 259 4.33 3.85 -4.14
CA LYS A 259 5.38 3.03 -3.50
C LYS A 259 4.95 2.69 -2.07
N SER A 260 5.19 1.46 -1.66
CA SER A 260 5.00 0.99 -0.29
C SER A 260 6.23 0.20 0.16
N PHE A 261 6.64 0.39 1.40
CA PHE A 261 7.62 -0.44 2.09
C PHE A 261 6.87 -1.53 2.85
N ILE A 262 7.28 -2.78 2.71
CA ILE A 262 6.54 -3.93 3.24
C ILE A 262 7.52 -4.83 3.99
N LEU A 263 7.19 -5.13 5.25
CA LEU A 263 7.84 -6.15 6.06
C LEU A 263 7.03 -7.44 5.95
N CYS A 264 7.69 -8.51 5.51
CA CYS A 264 7.10 -9.83 5.33
C CYS A 264 7.84 -10.91 6.11
N GLU A 265 7.11 -11.95 6.51
CA GLU A 265 7.73 -13.22 6.91
C GLU A 265 8.34 -13.91 5.68
N SER A 266 9.60 -14.31 5.76
CA SER A 266 10.34 -14.85 4.61
C SER A 266 9.82 -16.20 4.13
N LYS A 267 9.23 -17.02 5.01
CA LYS A 267 8.76 -18.37 4.68
C LYS A 267 7.42 -18.38 3.96
N SER A 268 6.43 -17.64 4.47
CA SER A 268 5.07 -17.61 3.89
C SER A 268 4.82 -16.45 2.95
N GLY A 269 5.63 -15.39 3.00
CA GLY A 269 5.35 -14.12 2.34
C GLY A 269 4.24 -13.31 3.03
N TYR A 270 3.86 -13.68 4.25
CA TYR A 270 2.84 -12.97 5.02
C TYR A 270 3.29 -11.53 5.31
N VAL A 271 2.43 -10.57 5.00
CA VAL A 271 2.65 -9.16 5.28
C VAL A 271 2.43 -8.91 6.77
N TYR A 272 3.49 -8.54 7.48
CA TYR A 272 3.43 -8.22 8.90
C TYR A 272 3.13 -6.73 9.14
N GLN A 273 3.72 -5.85 8.34
CA GLN A 273 3.52 -4.41 8.43
C GLN A 273 3.84 -3.72 7.10
N LEU A 274 3.14 -2.63 6.79
CA LEU A 274 3.44 -1.80 5.62
C LEU A 274 3.44 -0.30 5.94
N ILE A 275 4.22 0.46 5.16
CA ILE A 275 4.23 1.92 5.15
C ILE A 275 4.02 2.38 3.71
N ILE A 276 3.06 3.27 3.47
CA ILE A 276 2.90 3.91 2.15
C ILE A 276 3.82 5.13 2.09
N TYR A 277 4.66 5.19 1.06
CA TYR A 277 5.56 6.31 0.84
C TYR A 277 4.80 7.51 0.28
N THR A 278 4.86 8.64 0.99
CA THR A 278 4.18 9.89 0.63
C THR A 278 5.16 11.04 0.37
N GLY A 279 6.43 10.72 0.08
CA GLY A 279 7.50 11.71 -0.07
C GLY A 279 8.07 12.14 1.28
N LYS A 280 8.34 13.44 1.43
CA LYS A 280 8.91 14.03 2.66
C LYS A 280 8.05 13.85 3.91
N ASP A 281 6.73 13.73 3.74
CA ASP A 281 5.76 13.58 4.84
C ASP A 281 5.41 12.10 5.12
N THR A 282 6.33 11.19 4.77
CA THR A 282 6.16 9.77 5.10
C THR A 282 6.30 9.62 6.61
N LEU A 283 5.29 9.02 7.25
CA LEU A 283 5.28 8.81 8.68
C LEU A 283 6.23 7.67 9.05
N PHE A 284 7.30 8.01 9.77
CA PHE A 284 8.24 7.09 10.38
C PHE A 284 8.18 7.23 11.91
N ASP A 285 8.76 6.29 12.64
CA ASP A 285 8.85 6.39 14.11
C ASP A 285 9.83 7.51 14.49
N ASP A 286 9.35 8.43 15.34
CA ASP A 286 10.07 9.64 15.75
C ASP A 286 11.41 9.34 16.44
N ASN A 287 11.53 8.16 17.07
CA ASN A 287 12.76 7.71 17.71
C ASN A 287 13.94 7.57 16.73
N TYR A 288 13.66 7.46 15.43
CA TYR A 288 14.65 7.18 14.39
C TYR A 288 14.91 8.35 13.45
N GLN A 289 14.37 9.55 13.73
CA GLN A 289 14.51 10.72 12.85
C GLN A 289 15.96 11.13 12.56
N HIS A 290 16.88 10.83 13.48
CA HIS A 290 18.31 11.10 13.35
C HIS A 290 19.02 10.18 12.34
N LEU A 291 18.42 9.02 12.01
CA LEU A 291 19.00 8.08 11.07
C LEU A 291 18.77 8.52 9.63
N CYS A 292 19.57 7.99 8.71
CA CYS A 292 19.26 8.11 7.29
C CYS A 292 17.91 7.49 6.95
N LYS A 293 17.32 7.94 5.83
CA LYS A 293 15.94 7.61 5.52
C LYS A 293 15.71 6.12 5.20
N SER A 294 16.69 5.41 4.64
CA SER A 294 16.62 3.95 4.44
C SER A 294 16.59 3.21 5.77
N SER A 295 17.41 3.63 6.74
CA SER A 295 17.42 3.07 8.10
C SER A 295 16.14 3.43 8.87
N GLN A 296 15.58 4.63 8.69
CA GLN A 296 14.27 5.01 9.26
C GLN A 296 13.17 4.02 8.85
N VAL A 297 13.13 3.62 7.56
CA VAL A 297 12.17 2.63 7.07
C VAL A 297 12.34 1.30 7.80
N VAL A 298 13.57 0.78 7.85
CA VAL A 298 13.87 -0.52 8.48
C VAL A 298 13.51 -0.49 9.96
N MET A 299 13.97 0.52 10.69
CA MET A 299 13.76 0.61 12.13
C MET A 299 12.28 0.81 12.48
N THR A 300 11.54 1.60 11.69
CA THR A 300 10.08 1.77 11.88
C THR A 300 9.32 0.47 11.66
N LEU A 301 9.64 -0.28 10.59
CA LEU A 301 8.97 -1.55 10.29
C LEU A 301 9.34 -2.65 11.28
N MET A 302 10.62 -2.73 11.67
CA MET A 302 11.13 -3.78 12.57
C MET A 302 10.80 -3.53 14.04
N GLN A 303 10.38 -2.33 14.43
CA GLN A 303 10.17 -1.95 15.83
C GLN A 303 9.43 -3.00 16.68
N PRO A 304 8.34 -3.65 16.23
CA PRO A 304 7.64 -4.66 17.02
C PRO A 304 8.41 -5.99 17.19
N LEU A 305 9.41 -6.23 16.35
CA LEU A 305 10.19 -7.47 16.26
C LEU A 305 11.59 -7.35 16.89
N LEU A 306 12.07 -6.15 17.20
CA LEU A 306 13.39 -5.94 17.80
C LEU A 306 13.54 -6.67 19.15
N ASN A 307 14.79 -6.97 19.51
CA ASN A 307 15.21 -7.62 20.76
C ASN A 307 14.74 -9.08 20.96
N LYS A 308 14.25 -9.72 19.90
CA LYS A 308 13.67 -11.08 19.95
C LYS A 308 14.46 -12.13 19.16
N GLY A 309 15.63 -11.79 18.61
CA GLY A 309 16.46 -12.71 17.83
C GLY A 309 15.95 -12.98 16.42
N TYR A 310 15.23 -12.03 15.82
CA TYR A 310 14.84 -12.12 14.40
C TYR A 310 16.05 -11.94 13.49
N CYS A 311 15.92 -12.41 12.25
CA CYS A 311 16.92 -12.25 11.20
C CYS A 311 16.29 -11.53 10.00
N LEU A 312 16.75 -10.31 9.74
CA LEU A 312 16.24 -9.44 8.70
C LEU A 312 17.05 -9.62 7.40
N THR A 313 16.35 -9.83 6.30
CA THR A 313 16.91 -9.81 4.94
C THR A 313 16.51 -8.53 4.22
N THR A 314 17.48 -7.81 3.67
CA THR A 314 17.23 -6.58 2.89
C THR A 314 18.05 -6.51 1.61
N ASP A 315 17.64 -5.62 0.71
CA ASP A 315 18.44 -5.28 -0.47
C ASP A 315 19.48 -4.18 -0.17
N ASN A 316 20.20 -3.76 -1.22
CA ASN A 316 21.26 -2.76 -1.14
C ASN A 316 20.79 -1.32 -0.93
N TYR A 317 19.48 -1.06 -1.09
CA TYR A 317 18.88 0.22 -0.78
C TYR A 317 18.73 0.41 0.73
N TYR A 318 18.62 -0.68 1.49
CA TYR A 318 18.54 -0.60 2.96
C TYR A 318 19.87 -0.86 3.67
N THR A 319 20.67 -1.80 3.17
CA THR A 319 21.84 -2.28 3.90
C THR A 319 22.93 -1.20 4.03
N SER A 320 23.38 -0.94 5.25
CA SER A 320 24.53 -0.09 5.58
C SER A 320 25.23 -0.59 6.86
N PRO A 321 26.52 -0.27 7.06
CA PRO A 321 27.23 -0.60 8.30
C PRO A 321 26.55 -0.04 9.56
N GLU A 322 26.11 1.22 9.54
CA GLU A 322 25.38 1.86 10.65
C GLU A 322 24.10 1.09 11.01
N LEU A 323 23.31 0.69 10.02
CA LEU A 323 22.10 -0.09 10.25
C LEU A 323 22.41 -1.45 10.89
N ALA A 324 23.49 -2.10 10.44
CA ALA A 324 23.91 -3.38 11.00
C ALA A 324 24.28 -3.26 12.49
N ASP A 325 25.06 -2.24 12.86
CA ASP A 325 25.43 -1.99 14.25
C ASP A 325 24.20 -1.77 15.14
N ILE A 326 23.24 -0.97 14.66
CA ILE A 326 21.98 -0.70 15.38
C ILE A 326 21.16 -1.99 15.59
N LEU A 327 21.00 -2.80 14.55
CA LEU A 327 20.21 -4.04 14.62
C LEU A 327 20.86 -5.09 15.51
N ILE A 328 22.19 -5.23 15.45
CA ILE A 328 22.96 -6.12 16.32
C ILE A 328 22.80 -5.71 17.79
N ASN A 329 22.90 -4.41 18.09
CA ASN A 329 22.64 -3.87 19.44
C ASN A 329 21.19 -4.12 19.92
N ARG A 330 20.26 -4.33 18.98
CA ARG A 330 18.87 -4.72 19.24
C ARG A 330 18.60 -6.21 19.04
N ARG A 331 19.62 -7.06 19.22
CA ARG A 331 19.55 -8.54 19.11
C ARG A 331 18.80 -9.00 17.87
N THR A 332 19.11 -8.39 16.73
CA THR A 332 18.49 -8.68 15.43
C THR A 332 19.61 -8.92 14.43
N ASP A 333 19.66 -10.14 13.89
CA ASP A 333 20.58 -10.47 12.81
C ASP A 333 20.16 -9.74 11.53
N ILE A 334 21.12 -9.36 10.69
CA ILE A 334 20.85 -8.80 9.36
C ILE A 334 21.77 -9.43 8.32
N TYR A 335 21.23 -9.68 7.13
CA TYR A 335 22.04 -9.87 5.94
C TYR A 335 21.36 -9.24 4.72
N GLY A 336 22.16 -8.89 3.74
CA GLY A 336 21.70 -8.20 2.55
C GLY A 336 22.84 -7.89 1.61
N THR A 337 22.49 -7.52 0.39
CA THR A 337 23.47 -6.97 -0.55
C THR A 337 23.86 -5.57 -0.11
N LEU A 338 25.13 -5.18 -0.23
CA LEU A 338 25.63 -3.85 0.18
C LEU A 338 26.08 -3.06 -1.05
N LYS A 339 25.74 -1.76 -1.13
CA LYS A 339 26.36 -0.85 -2.11
C LYS A 339 27.73 -0.44 -1.59
N LEU A 340 28.78 -0.60 -2.39
CA LEU A 340 30.16 -0.25 -2.01
C LEU A 340 30.36 1.25 -1.75
N THR A 341 29.48 2.10 -2.28
CA THR A 341 29.53 3.56 -2.10
C THR A 341 28.89 4.03 -0.79
N ARG A 342 28.44 3.12 0.08
CA ARG A 342 27.85 3.49 1.38
C ARG A 342 28.93 4.03 2.32
N LYS A 343 28.54 4.99 3.15
CA LYS A 343 29.37 5.47 4.26
C LYS A 343 29.85 4.29 5.12
N ASP A 344 31.11 4.36 5.52
CA ASP A 344 31.82 3.41 6.38
C ASP A 344 31.98 1.98 5.84
N VAL A 345 31.82 1.80 4.52
CA VAL A 345 32.32 0.61 3.83
C VAL A 345 33.81 0.83 3.53
N PRO A 346 34.71 -0.13 3.84
CA PRO A 346 36.15 -0.02 3.65
C PRO A 346 36.61 0.26 2.23
#